data_AF-A0A3C1GJS3-F1
#
_entry.id   AF-A0A3C1GJS3-F1
#
_cell.length_a   1.000
_cell.length_b   1.000
_cell.length_c   1.000
_cell.angle_alpha   90.00
_cell.angle_beta   90.00
_cell.angle_gamma   90.00
#
_symmetry.space_group_name_H-M   'P 1'
#
loop_
_entity.id
_entity.type
_entity.pdbx_description
1 polymer ?
#
loop_
_entity_poly.entity_id
_entity_poly.type
_entity_poly.pdbx_seq_one_letter_code
_entity_poly.pdbx_strand_id
1 'polypeptide(L)' 'MATASDKHRTKFLLDEKDIPAKWYNIMADFKTPPAPVLHPGTGQPIGPQDLAPLFPMELIKQEVSQE' A
#
# COMPACT_ATOMS: atom_id res chain seq x y z
N MET A 1 1.63 2.91 40.50
CA MET A 1 1.13 3.86 39.48
C MET A 1 1.02 3.10 38.16
N ALA A 2 -0.11 2.90 37.49
CA ALA A 2 -1.53 3.07 37.77
C ALA A 2 -2.24 1.95 36.99
N THR A 3 -3.25 1.29 37.55
CA THR A 3 -4.14 0.38 36.80
C THR A 3 -5.58 0.82 37.02
N ALA A 4 -6.01 1.80 36.21
CA ALA A 4 -7.43 1.96 35.94
C ALA A 4 -7.77 1.02 34.77
N SER A 5 -8.54 -0.03 35.06
CA SER A 5 -9.15 -0.87 34.03
C SER A 5 -10.22 -0.04 33.32
N ASP A 6 -9.92 0.42 32.11
CA ASP A 6 -10.86 1.09 31.22
C ASP A 6 -11.91 0.09 30.74
N LYS A 7 -13.12 0.18 31.31
CA LYS A 7 -14.22 -0.80 31.18
C LYS A 7 -14.84 -0.88 29.78
N HIS A 8 -14.31 -0.19 28.77
CA HIS A 8 -14.87 -0.18 27.41
C HIS A 8 -13.89 -0.64 26.30
N ARG A 9 -12.69 -1.12 26.63
CA ARG A 9 -11.73 -1.55 25.61
C ARG A 9 -11.82 -3.05 25.32
N THR A 10 -12.56 -3.43 24.28
CA THR A 10 -12.48 -4.79 23.72
C THR A 10 -11.21 -4.90 22.86
N LYS A 11 -10.29 -5.79 23.26
CA LYS A 11 -9.04 -6.06 22.53
C LYS A 11 -9.03 -7.50 22.07
N PHE A 12 -8.75 -7.70 20.78
CA PHE A 12 -8.49 -9.01 20.20
C PHE A 12 -7.02 -9.09 19.82
N LEU A 13 -6.35 -10.14 20.26
CA LEU A 13 -4.97 -10.45 19.89
C LEU A 13 -4.99 -11.60 18.90
N LEU A 14 -4.16 -11.49 17.87
CA LEU A 14 -3.89 -12.57 16.93
C LEU A 14 -2.66 -13.35 17.41
N ASP A 15 -2.64 -14.66 17.19
CA ASP A 15 -1.42 -15.45 17.38
C ASP A 15 -0.43 -15.14 16.24
N GLU A 16 0.86 -15.36 16.45
CA GLU A 16 1.88 -15.11 15.40
C GLU A 16 1.65 -15.93 14.13
N LYS A 17 1.08 -17.14 14.27
CA LYS A 17 0.70 -18.01 13.15
C LYS A 17 -0.40 -17.41 12.26
N ASP A 18 -1.16 -16.46 12.79
CA ASP A 18 -2.28 -15.81 12.10
C ASP A 18 -1.85 -14.50 11.41
N ILE A 19 -0.55 -14.14 11.48
CA ILE A 19 -0.01 -12.99 10.75
C ILE A 19 -0.12 -13.25 9.24
N PRO A 20 -0.76 -12.36 8.47
CA PRO A 20 -0.85 -12.52 7.02
C PRO A 20 0.53 -12.57 6.36
N ALA A 21 0.73 -13.57 5.49
CA ALA A 21 2.00 -13.75 4.77
C ALA A 21 2.08 -12.97 3.45
N LYS A 22 1.01 -12.25 3.07
CA LYS A 22 0.89 -11.56 1.78
C LYS A 22 0.19 -10.22 1.93
N TRP A 23 0.53 -9.31 1.04
CA TRP A 23 -0.14 -8.03 0.87
C TRP A 23 -1.34 -8.18 -0.06
N TYR A 24 -2.34 -7.33 0.12
CA TYR A 24 -3.52 -7.28 -0.74
C TYR A 24 -3.51 -6.01 -1.57
N ASN A 25 -3.49 -6.16 -2.90
CA ASN A 25 -3.56 -5.06 -3.83
C ASN A 25 -5.02 -4.82 -4.26
N ILE A 26 -5.64 -3.77 -3.73
CA ILE A 26 -7.04 -3.44 -4.00
C ILE A 26 -7.29 -3.04 -5.48
N MET A 27 -6.25 -2.64 -6.22
CA MET A 27 -6.40 -2.28 -7.63
C MET A 27 -6.86 -3.46 -8.48
N ALA A 28 -6.57 -4.70 -8.07
CA ALA A 28 -7.00 -5.92 -8.76
C ALA A 28 -8.53 -6.07 -8.80
N ASP A 29 -9.27 -5.46 -7.87
CA ASP A 29 -10.73 -5.53 -7.81
C ASP A 29 -11.44 -4.47 -8.66
N PHE A 30 -10.69 -3.49 -9.18
CA PHE A 30 -11.31 -2.36 -9.87
C PHE A 30 -11.80 -2.80 -11.25
N LYS A 31 -13.09 -2.55 -11.53
CA LYS A 31 -13.72 -2.85 -12.84
C LYS A 31 -13.03 -2.14 -14.00
N THR A 32 -12.47 -0.97 -13.74
CA THR A 32 -11.68 -0.18 -14.69
C THR A 32 -10.46 0.34 -13.96
N PRO A 33 -9.26 0.30 -14.58
CA PRO A 33 -8.04 0.77 -13.94
C PRO A 33 -8.15 2.27 -13.61
N PRO A 34 -7.49 2.74 -12.52
CA PRO A 34 -7.38 4.16 -12.22
C PRO A 34 -6.72 4.91 -13.38
N ALA A 35 -7.01 6.21 -13.47
CA ALA A 35 -6.31 7.07 -14.42
C ALA A 35 -4.79 7.06 -14.12
N PRO A 36 -3.93 7.05 -15.15
CA PRO A 36 -2.49 7.05 -14.95
C PRO A 36 -2.05 8.38 -14.33
N VAL A 37 -1.04 8.31 -13.47
CA VAL A 37 -0.37 9.50 -12.94
C VAL A 37 0.38 10.18 -14.08
N LEU A 38 0.26 11.50 -14.18
CA LEU A 38 0.89 12.29 -15.24
C LEU A 38 2.15 12.98 -14.73
N HIS A 39 3.19 13.02 -15.57
CA HIS A 39 4.41 13.74 -15.28
C HIS A 39 4.12 15.26 -15.30
N PRO A 40 4.49 16.02 -14.25
CA PRO A 40 4.09 17.43 -14.11
C PRO A 40 4.67 18.34 -15.19
N GLY A 41 5.81 17.97 -15.78
CA GLY A 41 6.45 18.74 -16.86
C GLY A 41 5.97 18.41 -18.27
N THR A 42 5.53 17.17 -18.54
CA THR A 42 5.20 16.71 -19.91
C THR A 42 3.71 16.46 -20.10
N GLY A 43 2.96 16.30 -19.01
CA GLY A 43 1.55 15.91 -19.03
C GLY A 43 1.31 14.49 -19.56
N GLN A 44 2.36 13.71 -19.79
CA GLN A 44 2.25 12.33 -20.26
C GLN A 44 2.23 11.36 -19.07
N PRO A 45 1.63 10.16 -19.23
CA PRO A 45 1.71 9.10 -18.23
C PRO A 45 3.16 8.84 -17.78
N ILE A 46 3.39 8.77 -16.47
CA ILE A 46 4.72 8.47 -15.92
C ILE A 46 5.11 7.02 -16.21
N GLY A 47 6.41 6.81 -16.45
CA GLY A 47 7.02 5.48 -16.48
C GLY A 47 7.86 5.20 -15.23
N PRO A 48 8.35 3.95 -15.05
CA PRO A 48 9.24 3.59 -13.94
C PRO A 48 10.50 4.46 -13.84
N GLN A 49 10.99 4.95 -14.98
CA GLN A 49 12.19 5.80 -15.06
C GLN A 49 11.95 7.19 -14.43
N ASP A 50 10.72 7.71 -14.49
CA ASP A 50 10.35 9.00 -13.89
C ASP A 50 10.29 8.91 -12.36
N LEU A 51 10.11 7.70 -11.82
CA LEU A 51 10.05 7.41 -10.40
C LEU A 51 11.43 7.04 -9.80
N ALA A 52 12.39 6.64 -10.63
CA ALA A 52 13.73 6.21 -10.21
C ALA A 52 14.50 7.23 -9.35
N PRO A 53 14.36 8.56 -9.55
CA PRO A 53 14.98 9.55 -8.67
C PRO A 53 14.31 9.67 -7.28
N LEU A 54 13.05 9.23 -7.16
CA LEU A 54 12.23 9.44 -5.97
C LEU A 54 12.18 8.20 -5.07
N PHE A 55 12.22 7.01 -5.67
CA PHE A 55 12.00 5.75 -4.97
C PHE A 55 13.05 4.70 -5.30
N PRO A 56 13.39 3.80 -4.35
CA PRO A 56 14.11 2.58 -4.66
C PRO A 56 13.34 1.71 -5.67
N MET A 57 14.09 0.98 -6.50
CA MET A 57 13.53 0.15 -7.59
C MET A 57 12.47 -0.85 -7.13
N GLU A 58 12.60 -1.44 -5.95
CA GLU A 58 11.61 -2.40 -5.42
C GLU A 58 10.27 -1.75 -5.08
N LEU A 59 10.26 -0.49 -4.62
CA LEU A 59 9.00 0.23 -4.39
C LEU A 59 8.34 0.61 -5.72
N ILE A 60 9.14 0.97 -6.72
CA ILE A 60 8.63 1.28 -8.07
C ILE A 60 7.96 0.06 -8.67
N LYS A 61 8.56 -1.14 -8.51
CA LYS A 61 7.96 -2.40 -8.98
C LYS A 61 6.63 -2.69 -8.29
N GLN A 62 6.51 -2.40 -7.00
CA GLN A 62 5.25 -2.58 -6.27
C GLN A 62 4.16 -1.62 -6.77
N GLU A 63 4.50 -0.36 -7.03
CA GLU A 63 3.55 0.65 -7.53
C GLU A 63 2.96 0.27 -8.89
N VAL A 64 3.76 -0.32 -9.77
CA VAL A 64 3.32 -0.77 -11.10
C VAL A 64 2.78 -2.21 -11.11
N SER A 65 2.76 -2.89 -9.95
CA SER A 65 2.25 -4.25 -9.82
C SER A 65 0.73 -4.27 -9.94
N GLN A 66 0.22 -5.19 -10.76
CA GLN A 66 -1.20 -5.55 -10.80
C GLN A 66 -1.52 -6.78 -9.92
N GLU A 67 -0.51 -7.31 -9.25
CA GLU A 67 -0.58 -8.40 -8.26
C GLU A 67 -0.49 -7.85 -6.84
#